data_AF-A0A819MNN5-F1
#
_entry.id   AF-A0A819MNN5-F1
#
_cell.length_a   1.000
_cell.length_b   1.000
_cell.length_c   1.000
_cell.angle_alpha   90.00
_cell.angle_beta   90.00
_cell.angle_gamma   90.00
#
_symmetry.space_group_name_H-M   'P 1'
#
loop_
_entity.id
_entity.type
_entity.pdbx_description
1 polymer ?
#
loop_
_entity_poly.entity_id
_entity_poly.type
_entity_poly.pdbx_seq_one_letter_code
_entity_poly.pdbx_strand_id
1 'polypeptide(L)'
;MLEHQASLPPKLRSKAKSTLDIVEYYYSTIQSFLERVPYFHDLSIDARRALIQHNSFTLGTYNSLLLIRETNAFDYSSYNFGCQNLYGYENCLMTKKFITALEQNRTLVKIMLLITAFSENCSIVSLDYSQSMTTMTSTISLFHTQNILVSMLWKYLNYQYGFLGAAKCFHSFIQYVLNLIRWTARNPSTQHSDMVDTLIENTTRSLTMHD
;
A
#
# COMPACT_ATOMS: atom_id res chain seq x y z
N MET A 1 -41.08 -16.70 -33.84
CA MET A 1 -40.22 -15.50 -33.95
C MET A 1 -39.72 -15.16 -32.56
N LEU A 2 -38.58 -15.72 -32.20
CA LEU A 2 -37.86 -15.57 -30.93
C LEU A 2 -36.61 -14.75 -31.24
N GLU A 3 -36.70 -13.43 -31.27
CA GLU A 3 -35.54 -12.56 -31.57
C GLU A 3 -35.48 -11.36 -30.62
N HIS A 4 -35.57 -11.57 -29.30
CA HIS A 4 -35.33 -10.51 -28.31
C HIS A 4 -34.52 -11.01 -27.09
N GLN A 5 -33.53 -11.89 -27.31
CA GLN A 5 -32.63 -12.38 -26.26
C GLN A 5 -31.14 -12.15 -26.59
N ALA A 6 -30.76 -10.96 -27.06
CA ALA A 6 -29.35 -10.66 -27.30
C ALA A 6 -28.99 -9.20 -27.02
N SER A 7 -29.11 -8.76 -25.77
CA SER A 7 -28.34 -7.61 -25.27
C SER A 7 -28.12 -7.69 -23.76
N LEU A 8 -27.71 -8.86 -23.27
CA LEU A 8 -27.07 -8.88 -21.95
C LEU A 8 -25.71 -8.15 -22.08
N PRO A 9 -25.37 -7.24 -21.15
CA PRO A 9 -24.08 -6.57 -21.17
C PRO A 9 -22.96 -7.62 -21.17
N PRO A 10 -21.83 -7.35 -21.86
CA PRO A 10 -20.72 -8.30 -21.92
C PRO A 10 -20.31 -8.67 -20.49
N LYS A 11 -20.53 -9.93 -20.13
CA LYS A 11 -20.00 -10.49 -18.87
C LYS A 11 -18.49 -10.39 -18.96
N LEU A 12 -17.91 -9.40 -18.27
CA LEU A 12 -16.48 -9.34 -17.96
C LEU A 12 -16.13 -10.59 -17.15
N ARG A 13 -15.80 -11.68 -17.85
CA ARG A 13 -15.12 -12.83 -17.24
C ARG A 13 -13.66 -12.41 -17.07
N SER A 14 -13.34 -11.74 -15.97
CA SER A 14 -11.97 -11.81 -15.48
C SER A 14 -11.75 -13.28 -15.11
N LYS A 15 -10.93 -14.01 -15.89
CA LYS A 15 -10.44 -15.30 -15.42
C LYS A 15 -9.83 -15.05 -14.04
N ALA A 16 -10.22 -15.87 -13.05
CA ALA A 16 -9.59 -15.84 -11.75
C ALA A 16 -8.10 -16.10 -11.96
N LYS A 17 -7.32 -15.03 -12.01
CA LYS A 17 -5.89 -15.09 -11.80
C LYS A 17 -5.71 -15.77 -10.46
N SER A 18 -4.82 -16.75 -10.38
CA SER A 18 -4.56 -17.40 -9.10
C SER A 18 -4.19 -16.30 -8.09
N THR A 19 -4.53 -16.47 -6.81
CA THR A 19 -4.11 -15.50 -5.78
C THR A 19 -2.60 -15.28 -5.82
N LEU A 20 -1.83 -16.31 -6.22
CA LEU A 20 -0.39 -16.21 -6.45
C LEU A 20 -0.03 -15.28 -7.62
N ASP A 21 -0.79 -15.27 -8.71
CA ASP A 21 -0.54 -14.38 -9.86
C ASP A 21 -0.75 -12.90 -9.47
N ILE A 22 -1.70 -12.63 -8.57
CA ILE A 22 -1.95 -11.27 -8.05
C ILE A 22 -0.80 -10.84 -7.15
N VAL A 23 -0.35 -11.75 -6.27
CA VAL A 23 0.80 -11.54 -5.40
C VAL A 23 2.07 -11.31 -6.23
N GLU A 24 2.31 -12.12 -7.27
CA GLU A 24 3.46 -11.98 -8.17
C GLU A 24 3.42 -10.66 -8.94
N TYR A 25 2.26 -10.28 -9.48
CA TYR A 25 2.09 -8.98 -10.14
C TYR A 25 2.39 -7.80 -9.20
N TYR A 26 1.96 -7.94 -7.95
CA TYR A 26 2.19 -6.94 -6.94
C TYR A 26 3.67 -6.83 -6.54
N TYR A 27 4.35 -7.95 -6.30
CA TYR A 27 5.78 -7.98 -6.00
C TYR A 27 6.62 -7.46 -7.17
N SER A 28 6.31 -7.85 -8.40
CA SER A 28 7.01 -7.35 -9.59
C SER A 28 6.83 -5.85 -9.77
N THR A 29 5.65 -5.30 -9.45
CA THR A 29 5.42 -3.84 -9.47
C THR A 29 6.29 -3.10 -8.45
N ILE A 30 6.39 -3.61 -7.23
CA ILE A 30 7.26 -3.01 -6.18
C ILE A 30 8.72 -3.12 -6.60
N GLN A 31 9.15 -4.28 -7.08
CA GLN A 31 10.52 -4.50 -7.54
C GLN A 31 10.89 -3.53 -8.68
N SER A 32 10.06 -3.44 -9.72
CA SER A 32 10.29 -2.52 -10.84
C SER A 32 10.27 -1.05 -10.43
N PHE A 33 9.60 -0.71 -9.33
CA PHE A 33 9.63 0.65 -8.77
C PHE A 33 10.97 0.93 -8.08
N LEU A 34 11.49 0.00 -7.28
CA LEU A 34 12.76 0.16 -6.57
C LEU A 34 13.98 0.08 -7.49
N GLU A 35 13.92 -0.73 -8.54
CA GLU A 35 14.97 -0.82 -9.57
C GLU A 35 15.18 0.48 -10.33
N ARG A 36 14.26 1.45 -10.25
CA ARG A 36 14.46 2.78 -10.83
C ARG A 36 15.41 3.66 -10.01
N VAL A 37 15.71 3.27 -8.78
CA VAL A 37 16.66 3.98 -7.92
C VAL A 37 18.05 3.38 -8.18
N PRO A 38 19.02 4.13 -8.72
CA PRO A 38 20.35 3.60 -9.03
C PRO A 38 21.01 2.91 -7.83
N TYR A 39 20.86 3.49 -6.64
CA TYR A 39 21.41 2.97 -5.38
C TYR A 39 20.83 1.61 -4.94
N PHE A 40 19.67 1.22 -5.47
CA PHE A 40 19.14 -0.12 -5.25
C PHE A 40 20.07 -1.20 -5.80
N HIS A 41 20.76 -0.90 -6.90
CA HIS A 41 21.71 -1.80 -7.53
C HIS A 41 23.06 -1.88 -6.82
N ASP A 42 23.31 -1.02 -5.84
CA ASP A 42 24.52 -1.08 -4.99
C ASP A 42 24.32 -2.03 -3.80
N LEU A 43 23.08 -2.42 -3.51
CA LEU A 43 22.76 -3.39 -2.46
C LEU A 43 23.08 -4.82 -2.91
N SER A 44 23.45 -5.68 -1.95
CA SER A 44 23.56 -7.12 -2.21
C SER A 44 22.20 -7.70 -2.61
N ILE A 45 22.21 -8.83 -3.33
CA ILE A 45 20.97 -9.50 -3.77
C ILE A 45 20.08 -9.84 -2.58
N ASP A 46 20.67 -10.31 -1.47
CA ASP A 46 19.94 -10.65 -0.25
C ASP A 46 19.32 -9.41 0.40
N ALA A 47 20.03 -8.29 0.43
CA ALA A 47 19.51 -7.03 0.95
C ALA A 47 18.36 -6.49 0.10
N ARG A 48 18.42 -6.63 -1.23
CA ARG A 48 17.32 -6.24 -2.12
C ARG A 48 16.07 -7.09 -1.88
N ARG A 49 16.23 -8.41 -1.77
CA ARG A 49 15.12 -9.33 -1.49
C ARG A 49 14.47 -9.02 -0.16
N ALA A 50 15.27 -8.84 0.87
CA ALA A 50 14.79 -8.49 2.18
C ALA A 50 14.06 -7.16 2.19
N LEU A 51 14.62 -6.12 1.55
CA LEU A 51 13.99 -4.81 1.48
C LEU A 51 12.59 -4.89 0.85
N ILE A 52 12.45 -5.65 -0.24
CA ILE A 52 11.17 -5.89 -0.90
C ILE A 52 10.24 -6.67 0.03
N GLN A 53 10.70 -7.76 0.63
CA GLN A 53 9.88 -8.61 1.50
C GLN A 53 9.34 -7.83 2.70
N HIS A 54 10.21 -7.14 3.43
CA HIS A 54 9.82 -6.35 4.61
C HIS A 54 8.91 -5.20 4.21
N ASN A 55 9.29 -4.36 3.24
CA ASN A 55 8.50 -3.16 2.97
C ASN A 55 7.28 -3.42 2.07
N SER A 56 7.12 -4.62 1.52
CA SER A 56 6.04 -4.95 0.57
C SER A 56 4.67 -4.52 1.09
N PHE A 57 4.28 -4.89 2.31
CA PHE A 57 2.95 -4.60 2.85
C PHE A 57 2.69 -3.09 3.03
N THR A 58 3.64 -2.37 3.63
CA THR A 58 3.54 -0.93 3.86
C THR A 58 3.51 -0.16 2.54
N LEU A 59 4.36 -0.54 1.57
CA LEU A 59 4.39 0.06 0.24
C LEU A 59 3.09 -0.17 -0.51
N GLY A 60 2.48 -1.35 -0.37
CA GLY A 60 1.17 -1.63 -0.93
C GLY A 60 0.06 -0.83 -0.39
N THR A 61 0.01 -0.76 0.93
CA THR A 61 -1.01 0.02 1.61
C THR A 61 -0.91 1.46 1.15
N TYR A 62 0.29 2.03 1.16
CA TYR A 62 0.52 3.40 0.73
C TYR A 62 0.18 3.61 -0.75
N ASN A 63 0.63 2.72 -1.64
CA ASN A 63 0.34 2.79 -3.07
C ASN A 63 -1.16 2.60 -3.36
N SER A 64 -1.85 1.72 -2.63
CA SER A 64 -3.28 1.49 -2.77
C SER A 64 -4.08 2.73 -2.35
N LEU A 65 -3.70 3.38 -1.24
CA LEU A 65 -4.31 4.65 -0.82
C LEU A 65 -4.14 5.74 -1.88
N LEU A 66 -2.94 5.83 -2.49
CA LEU A 66 -2.70 6.74 -3.60
C LEU A 66 -3.59 6.41 -4.81
N LEU A 67 -3.67 5.13 -5.22
CA LEU A 67 -4.50 4.72 -6.37
C LEU A 67 -5.99 4.98 -6.13
N ILE A 68 -6.49 4.68 -4.93
CA ILE A 68 -7.88 4.94 -4.55
C ILE A 68 -8.18 6.43 -4.65
N ARG A 69 -7.26 7.28 -4.20
CA ARG A 69 -7.40 8.74 -4.32
C ARG A 69 -7.42 9.19 -5.78
N GLU A 70 -6.44 8.77 -6.57
CA GLU A 70 -6.31 9.22 -7.97
C GLU A 70 -7.46 8.74 -8.86
N THR A 71 -8.07 7.60 -8.52
CA THR A 71 -9.24 7.06 -9.23
C THR A 71 -10.57 7.54 -8.65
N ASN A 72 -10.54 8.28 -7.53
CA ASN A 72 -11.72 8.63 -6.74
C ASN A 72 -12.59 7.40 -6.43
N ALA A 73 -11.97 6.25 -6.11
CA ALA A 73 -12.70 4.99 -6.05
C ALA A 73 -13.86 5.00 -5.05
N PHE A 74 -13.72 5.75 -3.94
CA PHE A 74 -14.77 5.89 -2.93
C PHE A 74 -16.00 6.70 -3.35
N ASP A 75 -15.92 7.44 -4.46
CA ASP A 75 -17.06 8.17 -5.02
C ASP A 75 -18.01 7.22 -5.76
N TYR A 76 -17.52 6.04 -6.17
CA TYR A 76 -18.36 4.99 -6.73
C TYR A 76 -19.08 4.23 -5.61
N SER A 77 -20.40 4.31 -5.60
CA SER A 77 -21.27 3.65 -4.61
C SER A 77 -20.99 2.15 -4.49
N SER A 78 -20.80 1.45 -5.61
CA SER A 78 -20.50 0.02 -5.63
C SER A 78 -19.17 -0.34 -4.95
N TYR A 79 -18.14 0.49 -5.14
CA TYR A 79 -16.83 0.27 -4.50
C TYR A 79 -16.94 0.54 -3.00
N ASN A 80 -17.55 1.66 -2.61
CA ASN A 80 -17.74 2.00 -1.20
C ASN A 80 -18.57 0.95 -0.45
N PHE A 81 -19.66 0.47 -1.06
CA PHE A 81 -20.50 -0.60 -0.51
C PHE A 81 -19.72 -1.92 -0.39
N GLY A 82 -18.98 -2.32 -1.43
CA GLY A 82 -18.15 -3.52 -1.41
C GLY A 82 -17.08 -3.47 -0.31
N CYS A 83 -16.37 -2.36 -0.18
CA CYS A 83 -15.37 -2.17 0.87
C CYS A 83 -16.01 -2.22 2.28
N GLN A 84 -17.17 -1.60 2.48
CA GLN A 84 -17.86 -1.63 3.78
C GLN A 84 -18.29 -3.04 4.17
N ASN A 85 -18.75 -3.83 3.21
CA ASN A 85 -19.15 -5.22 3.47
C ASN A 85 -17.95 -6.13 3.73
N LEU A 86 -16.82 -5.90 3.06
CA LEU A 86 -15.63 -6.76 3.19
C LEU A 86 -14.78 -6.41 4.42
N TYR A 87 -14.61 -5.13 4.71
CA TYR A 87 -13.68 -4.64 5.72
C TYR A 87 -14.37 -3.97 6.91
N GLY A 88 -15.68 -3.76 6.85
CA GLY A 88 -16.44 -3.05 7.88
C GLY A 88 -16.41 -1.53 7.70
N TYR A 89 -17.41 -0.88 8.29
CA TYR A 89 -17.60 0.57 8.20
C TYR A 89 -16.43 1.36 8.80
N GLU A 90 -15.92 0.95 9.97
CA GLU A 90 -14.86 1.67 10.68
C GLU A 90 -13.55 1.70 9.88
N ASN A 91 -13.16 0.56 9.29
CA ASN A 91 -11.97 0.48 8.45
C ASN A 91 -12.12 1.35 7.20
N CYS A 92 -13.29 1.32 6.55
CA CYS A 92 -13.56 2.20 5.42
C CYS A 92 -13.48 3.69 5.78
N LEU A 93 -14.03 4.08 6.93
CA LEU A 93 -13.93 5.46 7.42
C LEU A 93 -12.47 5.86 7.66
N MET A 94 -11.68 4.97 8.26
CA MET A 94 -10.25 5.20 8.48
C MET A 94 -9.48 5.31 7.16
N THR A 95 -9.74 4.45 6.18
CA THR A 95 -9.15 4.53 4.85
C THR A 95 -9.45 5.88 4.19
N LYS A 96 -10.70 6.36 4.25
CA LYS A 96 -11.09 7.69 3.72
C LYS A 96 -10.34 8.83 4.43
N LYS A 97 -10.14 8.73 5.75
CA LYS A 97 -9.35 9.71 6.51
C LYS A 97 -7.89 9.73 6.05
N PHE A 98 -7.27 8.57 5.85
CA PHE A 98 -5.90 8.49 5.31
C PHE A 98 -5.80 9.07 3.90
N ILE A 99 -6.75 8.77 3.01
CA ILE A 99 -6.78 9.34 1.66
C ILE A 99 -6.87 10.86 1.68
N THR A 100 -7.70 11.41 2.57
CA THR A 100 -7.90 12.87 2.69
C THR A 100 -6.66 13.55 3.30
N ALA A 101 -5.98 12.88 4.22
CA ALA A 101 -4.75 13.38 4.85
C ALA A 101 -3.50 13.21 3.98
N LEU A 102 -3.58 12.47 2.87
CA LEU A 102 -2.47 12.25 1.96
C LEU A 102 -2.12 13.54 1.20
N GLU A 103 -0.84 13.88 1.16
CA GLU A 103 -0.31 15.06 0.49
C GLU A 103 -0.79 15.18 -0.96
N GLN A 104 -1.29 16.35 -1.36
CA GLN A 104 -1.88 16.56 -2.69
C GLN A 104 -0.81 16.56 -3.79
N ASN A 105 0.40 17.03 -3.48
CA ASN A 105 1.49 17.02 -4.44
C ASN A 105 1.99 15.59 -4.70
N ARG A 106 1.61 15.05 -5.86
CA ARG A 106 1.95 13.68 -6.29
C ARG A 106 3.46 13.41 -6.32
N THR A 107 4.29 14.41 -6.61
CA THR A 107 5.75 14.25 -6.61
C THR A 107 6.26 14.03 -5.19
N LEU A 108 5.74 14.79 -4.22
CA LEU A 108 6.10 14.62 -2.80
C LEU A 108 5.69 13.24 -2.30
N VAL A 109 4.47 12.80 -2.60
CA VAL A 109 3.97 11.47 -2.24
C VAL A 109 4.87 10.34 -2.78
N LYS A 110 5.33 10.45 -4.02
CA LYS A 110 6.23 9.45 -4.62
C LYS A 110 7.61 9.44 -3.95
N ILE A 111 8.16 10.61 -3.63
CA ILE A 111 9.43 10.71 -2.91
C ILE A 111 9.29 10.12 -1.49
N MET A 112 8.18 10.40 -0.81
CA MET A 112 7.87 9.78 0.49
C MET A 112 7.81 8.26 0.39
N LEU A 113 7.12 7.72 -0.62
CA LEU A 113 7.02 6.28 -0.86
C LEU A 113 8.41 5.65 -1.03
N LEU A 114 9.32 6.30 -1.77
CA LEU A 114 10.71 5.86 -1.90
C LEU A 114 11.46 5.91 -0.55
N ILE A 115 11.34 6.99 0.21
CA ILE A 115 11.98 7.10 1.54
C ILE A 115 11.51 5.98 2.47
N THR A 116 10.22 5.64 2.45
CA THR A 116 9.67 4.53 3.23
C THR A 116 10.12 3.17 2.69
N ALA A 117 10.30 3.03 1.37
CA ALA A 117 10.73 1.78 0.77
C ALA A 117 12.17 1.39 1.12
N PHE A 118 13.04 2.39 1.29
CA PHE A 118 14.44 2.21 1.67
C PHE A 118 14.66 2.27 3.19
N SER A 119 13.58 2.29 3.99
CA SER A 119 13.67 2.21 5.44
C SER A 119 13.76 0.75 5.87
N GLU A 120 14.69 0.43 6.76
CA GLU A 120 14.88 -0.95 7.24
C GLU A 120 13.66 -1.51 8.01
N ASN A 121 12.80 -0.66 8.58
CA ASN A 121 11.75 -1.07 9.53
C ASN A 121 10.38 -0.38 9.31
N CYS A 122 10.02 -0.03 8.07
CA CYS A 122 8.66 0.44 7.79
C CYS A 122 7.63 -0.70 7.73
N SER A 123 8.08 -1.95 7.62
CA SER A 123 7.25 -3.13 7.83
C SER A 123 6.77 -3.20 9.27
N ILE A 124 5.48 -3.47 9.45
CA ILE A 124 5.02 -4.07 10.69
C ILE A 124 5.83 -5.35 10.87
N VAL A 125 6.70 -5.33 11.88
CA VAL A 125 6.97 -6.43 12.80
C VAL A 125 6.44 -7.77 12.30
N SER A 126 7.20 -8.47 11.44
CA SER A 126 7.36 -9.89 11.72
C SER A 126 8.19 -9.92 13.00
N LEU A 127 7.54 -10.29 14.09
CA LEU A 127 8.13 -10.48 15.41
C LEU A 127 9.00 -11.74 15.42
N ASP A 128 9.75 -11.96 14.34
CA ASP A 128 10.71 -13.03 14.23
C ASP A 128 12.09 -12.41 14.47
N TYR A 129 12.45 -12.29 15.75
CA TYR A 129 13.77 -11.82 16.19
C TYR A 129 14.93 -12.63 15.58
N SER A 130 14.65 -13.77 14.95
CA SER A 130 15.62 -14.59 14.22
C SER A 130 16.00 -14.02 12.84
N GLN A 131 15.19 -13.14 12.25
CA GLN A 131 15.42 -12.54 10.93
C GLN A 131 15.76 -11.05 11.00
N SER A 132 16.50 -10.66 12.04
CA SER A 132 17.19 -9.37 12.02
C SER A 132 18.01 -9.25 10.73
N MET A 133 17.86 -8.12 10.02
CA MET A 133 18.72 -7.69 8.90
C MET A 133 20.17 -7.43 9.36
N THR A 134 20.76 -8.33 10.15
CA THR A 134 22.11 -8.26 10.71
C THR A 134 23.16 -8.71 9.69
N THR A 135 23.08 -8.20 8.46
CA THR A 135 24.27 -8.06 7.62
C THR A 135 24.64 -6.58 7.62
N MET A 136 25.52 -6.18 8.55
CA MET A 136 25.95 -4.78 8.79
C MET A 136 26.27 -3.97 7.52
N THR A 137 26.74 -4.64 6.46
CA THR A 137 27.09 -4.01 5.18
C THR A 137 25.88 -3.52 4.38
N SER A 138 24.72 -4.17 4.50
CA SER A 138 23.50 -3.78 3.79
C SER A 138 22.83 -2.56 4.43
N THR A 139 22.87 -2.49 5.76
CA THR A 139 22.33 -1.40 6.57
C THR A 139 22.96 -0.04 6.27
N ILE A 140 24.29 0.02 6.12
CA ILE A 140 24.98 1.29 5.83
C ILE A 140 24.56 1.85 4.47
N SER A 141 24.49 1.01 3.44
CA SER A 141 24.08 1.44 2.09
C SER A 141 22.60 1.82 2.02
N LEU A 142 21.73 1.15 2.80
CA LEU A 142 20.33 1.51 2.93
C LEU A 142 20.16 2.89 3.59
N PHE A 143 20.84 3.14 4.72
CA PHE A 143 20.83 4.45 5.36
C PHE A 143 21.42 5.54 4.45
N HIS A 144 22.48 5.24 3.71
CA HIS A 144 23.05 6.18 2.76
C HIS A 144 22.03 6.58 1.69
N THR A 145 21.36 5.60 1.08
CA THR A 145 20.31 5.82 0.08
C THR A 145 19.15 6.64 0.66
N GLN A 146 18.67 6.26 1.85
CA GLN A 146 17.60 6.97 2.53
C GLN A 146 17.99 8.43 2.84
N ASN A 147 19.21 8.67 3.32
CA ASN A 147 19.73 10.01 3.60
C ASN A 147 19.81 10.88 2.35
N ILE A 148 20.20 10.32 1.21
CA ILE A 148 20.17 11.03 -0.08
C ILE A 148 18.73 11.43 -0.42
N LEU A 149 17.78 10.50 -0.35
CA LEU A 149 16.38 10.76 -0.67
C LEU A 149 15.74 11.79 0.27
N VAL A 150 16.00 11.70 1.58
CA VAL A 150 15.55 12.67 2.59
C VAL A 150 16.18 14.03 2.35
N SER A 151 17.48 14.09 2.01
CA SER A 151 18.16 15.35 1.68
C SER A 151 17.59 16.00 0.42
N MET A 152 17.28 15.21 -0.61
CA MET A 152 16.61 15.69 -1.81
C MET A 152 15.23 16.26 -1.49
N LEU A 153 14.43 15.52 -0.71
CA LEU A 153 13.12 15.98 -0.26
C LEU A 153 13.23 17.29 0.53
N TRP A 154 14.15 17.37 1.48
CA TRP A 154 14.36 18.55 2.31
C TRP A 154 14.75 19.77 1.46
N LYS A 155 15.69 19.62 0.52
CA LYS A 155 16.08 20.70 -0.40
C LYS A 155 14.91 21.14 -1.27
N TYR A 156 14.13 20.20 -1.79
CA TYR A 156 12.94 20.50 -2.59
C TYR A 156 11.89 21.27 -1.77
N LEU A 157 11.60 20.83 -0.54
CA LEU A 157 10.65 21.50 0.34
C LEU A 157 11.11 22.91 0.72
N ASN A 158 12.40 23.10 1.02
CA ASN A 158 12.95 24.43 1.31
C ASN A 158 12.86 25.35 0.09
N TYR A 159 13.13 24.83 -1.10
CA TYR A 159 13.02 25.59 -2.34
C TYR A 159 11.57 26.01 -2.63
N GLN A 160 10.60 25.13 -2.42
CA GLN A 160 9.19 25.39 -2.74
C GLN A 160 8.43 26.20 -1.66
N TYR A 161 8.68 25.92 -0.38
CA TYR A 161 7.85 26.42 0.72
C TYR A 161 8.62 27.27 1.75
N GLY A 162 9.92 27.46 1.55
CA GLY A 162 10.80 28.08 2.55
C GLY A 162 10.99 27.22 3.79
N PHE A 163 11.85 27.66 4.72
CA PHE A 163 12.25 26.85 5.88
C PHE A 163 11.07 26.42 6.77
N LEU A 164 10.20 27.37 7.17
CA LEU A 164 9.09 27.08 8.06
C LEU A 164 8.03 26.17 7.41
N GLY A 165 7.74 26.41 6.13
CA GLY A 165 6.81 25.57 5.35
C GLY A 165 7.36 24.17 5.15
N ALA A 166 8.65 24.05 4.84
CA ALA A 166 9.35 22.78 4.72
C ALA A 166 9.30 21.96 6.01
N ALA A 167 9.57 22.59 7.16
CA ALA A 167 9.50 21.92 8.46
C ALA A 167 8.09 21.39 8.77
N LYS A 168 7.05 22.20 8.52
CA LYS A 168 5.64 21.77 8.71
C LYS A 168 5.28 20.60 7.80
N CYS A 169 5.59 20.71 6.51
CA CYS A 169 5.31 19.68 5.52
C CYS A 169 6.02 18.36 5.88
N PHE A 170 7.31 18.43 6.22
CA PHE A 170 8.09 17.27 6.62
C PHE A 170 7.57 16.62 7.91
N HIS A 171 7.14 17.42 8.90
CA HIS A 171 6.50 16.92 10.11
C HIS A 171 5.19 16.17 9.80
N SER A 172 4.31 16.76 8.98
CA SER A 172 3.06 16.13 8.55
C SER A 172 3.31 14.80 7.83
N PHE A 173 4.39 14.73 7.04
CA PHE A 173 4.80 13.50 6.36
C PHE A 173 5.19 12.38 7.32
N ILE A 174 6.03 12.68 8.29
CA ILE A 174 6.44 11.70 9.31
C ILE A 174 5.22 11.24 10.11
N GLN A 175 4.36 12.18 10.53
CA GLN A 175 3.13 11.84 11.25
C GLN A 175 2.21 10.94 10.43
N TYR A 176 2.02 11.24 9.15
CA TYR A 176 1.20 10.43 8.25
C TYR A 176 1.72 8.99 8.17
N VAL A 177 3.02 8.82 7.90
CA VAL A 177 3.65 7.50 7.78
C VAL A 177 3.56 6.72 9.09
N LEU A 178 3.86 7.35 10.24
CA LEU A 178 3.77 6.69 11.55
C LEU A 178 2.35 6.26 11.89
N ASN A 179 1.35 7.10 11.60
CA ASN A 179 -0.05 6.76 11.81
C ASN A 179 -0.50 5.62 10.91
N LEU A 180 -0.03 5.61 9.65
CA LEU A 180 -0.30 4.52 8.73
C LEU A 180 0.30 3.21 9.24
N ILE A 181 1.59 3.18 9.58
CA ILE A 181 2.28 2.00 10.13
C ILE A 181 1.56 1.46 11.36
N ARG A 182 1.17 2.34 12.29
CA ARG A 182 0.42 1.96 13.51
C ARG A 182 -0.94 1.36 13.19
N TRP A 183 -1.67 1.93 12.24
CA TRP A 183 -2.98 1.43 11.84
C TRP A 183 -2.85 0.07 11.16
N THR A 184 -1.90 -0.06 10.23
CA THR A 184 -1.63 -1.31 9.55
C THR A 184 -1.16 -2.39 10.54
N ALA A 185 -0.38 -2.05 11.57
CA ALA A 185 0.12 -2.98 12.59
C ALA A 185 -0.97 -3.62 13.44
N ARG A 186 -2.08 -2.90 13.65
CA ARG A 186 -3.18 -3.34 14.51
C ARG A 186 -4.20 -4.24 13.81
N ASN A 187 -4.11 -4.37 12.50
CA ASN A 187 -5.15 -4.97 11.66
C ASN A 187 -4.80 -6.27 10.89
N PRO A 188 -3.62 -6.94 11.02
CA PRO A 188 -3.26 -7.98 10.06
C PRO A 188 -3.98 -9.33 10.25
N SER A 189 -4.40 -9.71 11.46
CA SER A 189 -4.93 -11.05 11.75
C SER A 189 -6.45 -11.14 11.83
N THR A 190 -7.13 -10.10 12.32
CA THR A 190 -8.59 -10.10 12.47
C THR A 190 -9.30 -9.81 11.15
N GLN A 191 -8.83 -8.83 10.36
CA GLN A 191 -9.51 -8.43 9.12
C GLN A 191 -9.62 -9.53 8.08
N HIS A 192 -8.61 -10.38 7.92
CA HIS A 192 -8.67 -11.47 6.94
C HIS A 192 -9.58 -12.61 7.39
N SER A 193 -9.60 -12.95 8.69
CA SER A 193 -10.54 -13.94 9.22
C SER A 193 -11.97 -13.42 9.11
N ASP A 194 -12.23 -12.21 9.59
CA ASP A 194 -13.56 -11.60 9.59
C ASP A 194 -14.11 -11.43 8.16
N MET A 195 -13.25 -11.10 7.18
CA MET A 195 -13.63 -11.00 5.78
C MET A 195 -14.00 -12.36 5.19
N VAL A 196 -13.22 -13.41 5.49
CA VAL A 196 -13.51 -14.79 5.04
C VAL A 196 -14.80 -15.28 5.68
N ASP A 197 -15.00 -15.06 6.97
CA ASP A 197 -16.20 -15.45 7.70
C ASP A 197 -17.44 -14.71 7.15
N THR A 198 -17.31 -13.41 6.87
CA THR A 198 -18.38 -12.61 6.24
C THR A 198 -18.70 -13.08 4.82
N LEU A 199 -17.70 -13.47 4.04
CA LEU A 199 -17.89 -14.05 2.71
C LEU A 199 -18.61 -15.40 2.78
N ILE A 200 -18.22 -16.25 3.73
CA ILE A 200 -18.85 -17.55 3.97
C ILE A 200 -20.32 -17.35 4.39
N GLU A 201 -20.61 -16.46 5.34
CA GLU A 201 -21.98 -16.16 5.77
C GLU A 201 -22.85 -15.64 4.62
N ASN A 202 -22.35 -14.66 3.86
CA ASN A 202 -23.10 -14.07 2.76
C ASN A 202 -23.37 -15.08 1.64
N THR A 203 -22.38 -15.93 1.33
CA THR A 203 -22.54 -17.00 0.34
C THR A 203 -23.55 -18.04 0.84
N THR A 204 -23.49 -18.42 2.12
CA THR A 204 -24.42 -19.37 2.73
C THR A 204 -25.85 -18.84 2.71
N ARG A 205 -26.08 -17.57 3.06
CA ARG A 205 -27.40 -16.92 2.97
C ARG A 205 -27.93 -16.83 1.54
N SER A 206 -27.07 -16.55 0.56
CA SER A 206 -27.49 -16.49 -0.84
C SER A 206 -27.86 -17.86 -1.42
N LEU A 207 -27.26 -18.94 -0.90
CA LEU A 207 -27.57 -20.31 -1.31
C LEU A 207 -28.86 -20.82 -0.66
N THR A 208 -29.17 -20.42 0.58
CA THR A 208 -30.39 -20.85 1.29
C THR A 208 -31.65 -20.07 0.92
N MET A 209 -31.56 -18.95 0.20
CA MET A 209 -32.73 -18.24 -0.35
C MET A 209 -33.21 -18.77 -1.72
N HIS A 210 -32.58 -19.84 -2.23
CA HIS A 210 -32.98 -20.53 -3.46
C HIS A 210 -33.62 -21.91 -3.23
N ASP A 211 -33.93 -22.25 -1.97
CA ASP A 211 -34.85 -23.32 -1.56
C ASP A 211 -36.15 -22.69 -1.00
#